data_AF-A0A4Q0M7S0-F1
#
_entry.id   AF-A0A4Q0M7S0-F1
#
_cell.length_a   1.000
_cell.length_b   1.000
_cell.length_c   1.000
_cell.angle_alpha   90.00
_cell.angle_beta   90.00
_cell.angle_gamma   90.00
#
_symmetry.space_group_name_H-M   'P 1'
#
loop_
_entity.id
_entity.type
_entity.pdbx_description
1 polymer ?
#
loop_
_entity_poly.entity_id
_entity_poly.type
_entity_poly.pdbx_seq_one_letter_code
_entity_poly.pdbx_strand_id
1 'polypeptide(L)'
;MKNLTLFLSVLLFVGLLKQVQAQHQLNEQEKYLNIQLHQLREYSLAYDTYSRMSVKYKEYKSRRDSAEIRYRKQIKLIKFGPKKNQFLAFLNKAIEKDSALYRNRVGYNYTMADESTTESPLKKPTLLEYYKVVRYSLFEKDSNRLLPMEDIPFLKYKL
;
A
#
# COMPACT_ATOMS: atom_id res chain seq x y z
N MET A 1 -0.78 37.60 -41.28
CA MET A 1 -1.53 37.31 -40.03
C MET A 1 -2.05 35.88 -39.93
N LYS A 2 -2.63 35.27 -40.98
CA LYS A 2 -3.18 33.88 -40.93
C LYS A 2 -2.18 32.79 -40.49
N ASN A 3 -0.90 32.91 -40.86
CA ASN A 3 0.12 31.90 -40.53
C ASN A 3 0.52 31.91 -39.04
N LEU A 4 0.39 33.06 -38.36
CA LEU A 4 0.73 33.20 -36.95
C LEU A 4 -0.34 32.54 -36.06
N THR A 5 -1.62 32.69 -36.40
CA THR A 5 -2.74 32.04 -35.71
C THR A 5 -2.72 30.53 -35.86
N LEU A 6 -2.31 30.02 -37.03
CA LEU A 6 -2.16 28.58 -37.28
C LEU A 6 -0.98 27.98 -36.48
N PHE A 7 0.14 28.71 -36.37
CA PHE A 7 1.28 28.28 -35.56
C PHE A 7 0.95 28.22 -34.07
N LEU A 8 0.25 29.23 -33.54
CA LEU A 8 -0.19 29.26 -32.14
C LEU A 8 -1.19 28.14 -31.81
N SER A 9 -2.13 27.83 -32.71
CA SER A 9 -3.09 26.75 -32.47
C SER A 9 -2.43 25.37 -32.48
N VAL A 10 -1.43 25.13 -33.34
CA VAL A 10 -0.65 23.88 -33.35
C VAL A 10 0.20 23.75 -32.07
N LEU A 11 0.84 24.81 -31.61
CA LEU A 11 1.62 24.81 -30.36
C LEU A 11 0.74 24.52 -29.13
N LEU A 12 -0.44 25.14 -29.05
CA LEU A 12 -1.41 24.87 -27.99
C LEU A 12 -1.90 23.42 -28.03
N PHE A 13 -2.19 22.89 -29.22
CA PHE A 13 -2.63 21.50 -29.39
C PHE A 13 -1.55 20.49 -28.96
N VAL A 14 -0.29 20.71 -29.37
CA VAL A 14 0.84 19.88 -28.94
C VAL A 14 1.08 19.97 -27.43
N GLY A 15 0.93 21.16 -26.83
CA GLY A 15 1.02 21.36 -25.38
C GLY A 15 -0.04 20.56 -24.61
N LEU A 16 -1.29 20.60 -25.07
CA LEU A 16 -2.40 19.84 -24.50
C LEU A 16 -2.18 18.33 -24.59
N LEU A 17 -1.72 17.82 -25.73
CA LEU A 17 -1.43 16.39 -25.90
C LEU A 17 -0.34 15.90 -24.93
N LYS A 18 0.72 16.69 -24.70
CA LYS A 18 1.77 16.36 -23.72
C LYS A 18 1.23 16.32 -22.29
N GLN A 19 0.34 17.24 -21.92
CA GLN A 19 -0.30 17.22 -20.61
C GLN A 19 -1.18 15.98 -20.41
N VAL A 20 -2.00 15.61 -21.41
CA VAL A 20 -2.85 14.41 -21.36
C VAL A 20 -2.01 13.14 -21.22
N GLN A 21 -0.92 13.02 -21.99
CA GLN A 21 -0.01 11.88 -21.90
C GLN A 21 0.66 11.78 -20.52
N ALA A 22 1.13 12.90 -19.97
CA ALA A 22 1.72 12.94 -18.64
C ALA A 22 0.71 12.51 -17.56
N GLN A 23 -0.53 12.97 -17.65
CA GLN A 23 -1.59 12.60 -16.71
C GLN A 23 -2.00 11.13 -16.81
N HIS A 24 -2.05 10.58 -18.02
CA HIS A 24 -2.29 9.14 -18.22
C HIS A 24 -1.16 8.29 -17.60
N GLN A 25 0.10 8.68 -17.78
CA GLN A 25 1.23 7.99 -17.16
C GLN A 25 1.18 8.02 -15.64
N LEU A 26 0.81 9.16 -15.05
CA LEU A 26 0.62 9.29 -13.60
C LEU A 26 -0.49 8.37 -13.08
N ASN A 27 -1.62 8.29 -13.78
CA ASN A 27 -2.74 7.41 -13.40
C ASN A 27 -2.35 5.93 -13.44
N GLU A 28 -1.70 5.47 -14.51
CA GLU A 28 -1.24 4.08 -14.62
C GLU A 28 -0.19 3.74 -13.56
N GLN A 29 0.68 4.71 -13.23
CA GLN A 29 1.64 4.56 -12.14
C GLN A 29 0.93 4.43 -10.79
N GLU A 30 0.01 5.32 -10.44
CA GLU A 30 -0.75 5.23 -9.18
C GLU A 30 -1.55 3.92 -9.09
N LYS A 31 -2.15 3.45 -10.20
CA LYS A 31 -2.83 2.16 -10.27
C LYS A 31 -1.87 1.01 -9.99
N TYR A 32 -0.70 0.99 -10.61
CA TYR A 32 0.33 0.00 -10.35
C TYR A 32 0.74 -0.01 -8.87
N LEU A 33 1.04 1.15 -8.28
CA LEU A 33 1.45 1.26 -6.87
C LEU A 33 0.35 0.72 -5.93
N ASN A 34 -0.90 1.07 -6.20
CA ASN A 34 -2.05 0.55 -5.44
C ASN A 34 -2.17 -0.98 -5.52
N ILE A 35 -2.01 -1.57 -6.71
CA ILE A 35 -2.04 -3.03 -6.88
C ILE A 35 -0.94 -3.69 -6.06
N GLN A 36 0.28 -3.17 -6.12
CA GLN A 36 1.41 -3.73 -5.39
C GLN A 36 1.27 -3.60 -3.87
N LEU A 37 0.71 -2.49 -3.39
CA LEU A 37 0.37 -2.29 -1.97
C LEU A 37 -0.78 -3.21 -1.53
N HIS A 38 -1.75 -3.46 -2.40
CA HIS A 38 -2.82 -4.42 -2.12
C HIS A 38 -2.29 -5.86 -2.04
N GLN A 39 -1.42 -6.26 -2.97
CA GLN A 39 -0.77 -7.58 -2.95
C GLN A 39 0.06 -7.79 -1.67
N LEU A 40 0.78 -6.76 -1.22
CA LEU A 40 1.54 -6.84 0.04
C LEU A 40 0.64 -7.19 1.21
N ARG A 41 -0.53 -6.56 1.28
CA ARG A 41 -1.53 -6.81 2.32
C ARG A 41 -2.05 -8.26 2.25
N GLU A 42 -2.49 -8.70 1.07
CA GLU A 42 -3.02 -10.06 0.88
C GLU A 42 -2.00 -11.13 1.28
N TYR A 43 -0.73 -10.94 0.93
CA TYR A 43 0.33 -11.87 1.32
C TYR A 43 0.64 -11.84 2.81
N SER A 44 0.60 -10.66 3.45
CA SER A 44 0.72 -10.55 4.91
C SER A 44 -0.38 -11.33 5.61
N LEU A 45 -1.64 -11.13 5.20
CA LEU A 45 -2.80 -11.79 5.81
C LEU A 45 -2.76 -13.31 5.63
N ALA A 46 -2.40 -13.77 4.43
CA ALA A 46 -2.23 -15.19 4.17
C ALA A 46 -1.12 -15.78 5.05
N TYR A 47 0.02 -15.09 5.18
CA TYR A 47 1.12 -15.54 6.03
C TYR A 47 0.70 -15.64 7.49
N ASP A 48 0.03 -14.62 8.03
CA ASP A 48 -0.38 -14.58 9.44
C ASP A 48 -1.46 -15.63 9.73
N THR A 49 -2.41 -15.81 8.81
CA THR A 49 -3.47 -16.83 8.93
C THR A 49 -2.88 -18.24 8.94
N TYR A 50 -2.02 -18.55 7.98
CA TYR A 50 -1.40 -19.87 7.90
C TYR A 50 -0.36 -20.10 8.99
N SER A 51 0.31 -19.05 9.49
CA SER A 51 1.19 -19.17 10.64
C SER A 51 0.43 -19.65 11.88
N ARG A 52 -0.71 -19.02 12.20
CA ARG A 52 -1.60 -19.44 13.30
C ARG A 52 -2.12 -20.86 13.10
N MET A 53 -2.66 -21.17 11.91
CA MET A 53 -3.16 -22.52 11.62
C MET A 53 -2.08 -23.60 11.69
N SER A 54 -0.84 -23.29 11.27
CA SER A 54 0.27 -24.24 11.26
C SER A 54 0.74 -24.68 12.66
N VAL A 55 0.40 -23.91 13.71
CA VAL A 55 0.66 -24.31 15.10
C VAL A 55 -0.14 -25.56 15.46
N LYS A 56 -1.38 -25.66 14.97
CA LYS A 56 -2.32 -26.75 15.29
C LYS A 56 -2.36 -27.83 14.19
N TYR A 57 -2.16 -27.45 12.93
CA TYR A 57 -2.38 -28.32 11.76
C TYR A 57 -1.18 -28.32 10.81
N LYS A 58 -0.44 -29.43 10.72
CA LYS A 58 0.80 -29.55 9.93
C LYS A 58 0.62 -29.27 8.43
N GLU A 59 -0.55 -29.56 7.86
CA GLU A 59 -0.86 -29.34 6.44
C GLU A 59 -0.78 -27.86 6.01
N TYR A 60 -0.94 -26.93 6.95
CA TYR A 60 -0.84 -25.50 6.68
C TYR A 60 0.60 -25.00 6.61
N LYS A 61 1.59 -25.79 7.00
CA LYS A 61 3.02 -25.41 6.96
C LYS A 61 3.46 -25.03 5.55
N SER A 62 3.13 -25.86 4.55
CA SER A 62 3.49 -25.58 3.14
C SER A 62 2.81 -24.30 2.63
N ARG A 63 1.54 -24.07 3.01
CA ARG A 63 0.80 -22.86 2.66
C ARG A 63 1.39 -21.61 3.29
N ARG A 64 1.79 -21.70 4.57
CA ARG A 64 2.51 -20.65 5.30
C ARG A 64 3.83 -20.30 4.60
N ASP A 65 4.67 -21.30 4.32
CA ASP A 65 5.98 -21.09 3.70
C ASP A 65 5.83 -20.42 2.32
N SER A 66 4.84 -20.87 1.53
CA SER A 66 4.50 -20.26 0.24
C SER A 66 4.02 -18.80 0.38
N ALA A 67 3.20 -18.51 1.39
CA ALA A 67 2.74 -17.15 1.67
C ALA A 67 3.89 -16.24 2.15
N GLU A 68 4.78 -16.75 3.00
CA GLU A 68 5.96 -16.02 3.49
C GLU A 68 6.87 -15.60 2.34
N ILE A 69 7.14 -16.50 1.39
CA ILE A 69 7.97 -16.20 0.21
C ILE A 69 7.36 -15.04 -0.59
N ARG A 70 6.06 -15.10 -0.88
CA ARG A 70 5.35 -14.03 -1.62
C ARG A 70 5.38 -12.72 -0.86
N TYR A 71 5.13 -12.76 0.45
CA TYR A 71 5.15 -11.60 1.33
C TYR A 71 6.51 -10.91 1.34
N ARG A 72 7.59 -11.67 1.62
CA ARG A 72 8.96 -11.14 1.63
C ARG A 72 9.39 -10.62 0.26
N LYS A 73 9.02 -11.31 -0.82
CA LYS A 73 9.29 -10.85 -2.19
C LYS A 73 8.61 -9.50 -2.46
N GLN A 74 7.37 -9.33 -2.01
CA GLN A 74 6.63 -8.09 -2.18
C GLN A 74 7.23 -6.94 -1.37
N ILE A 75 7.66 -7.18 -0.12
CA ILE A 75 8.42 -6.22 0.68
C ILE A 75 9.68 -5.80 -0.08
N LYS A 76 10.45 -6.76 -0.61
CA LYS A 76 11.68 -6.47 -1.36
C LYS A 76 11.40 -5.61 -2.59
N LEU A 77 10.32 -5.89 -3.33
CA LEU A 77 9.91 -5.09 -4.48
C LEU A 77 9.60 -3.64 -4.09
N ILE A 78 8.87 -3.42 -3.00
CA ILE A 78 8.46 -2.09 -2.55
C ILE A 78 9.63 -1.30 -1.96
N LYS A 79 10.45 -1.97 -1.13
CA LYS A 79 11.51 -1.34 -0.34
C LYS A 79 12.82 -1.15 -1.10
N PHE A 80 13.15 -2.08 -1.99
CA PHE A 80 14.43 -2.13 -2.69
C PHE A 80 14.30 -2.20 -4.22
N GLY A 81 13.07 -2.23 -4.76
CA GLY A 81 12.86 -2.26 -6.19
C GLY A 81 13.10 -0.92 -6.89
N PRO A 82 13.13 -0.91 -8.23
CA PRO A 82 13.41 0.30 -9.02
C PRO A 82 12.37 1.41 -8.83
N LYS A 83 11.17 1.08 -8.33
CA LYS A 83 10.09 2.03 -8.05
C LYS A 83 10.01 2.44 -6.57
N LYS A 84 11.02 2.15 -5.75
CA LYS A 84 11.07 2.51 -4.31
C LYS A 84 10.62 3.95 -4.05
N ASN A 85 11.21 4.91 -4.75
CA ASN A 85 10.91 6.33 -4.55
C ASN A 85 9.47 6.69 -4.93
N GLN A 86 8.90 5.99 -5.91
CA GLN A 86 7.50 6.18 -6.31
C GLN A 86 6.54 5.67 -5.23
N PHE A 87 6.82 4.51 -4.62
CA PHE A 87 6.07 4.03 -3.46
C PHE A 87 6.14 5.00 -2.29
N LEU A 88 7.35 5.47 -1.95
CA LEU A 88 7.53 6.40 -0.84
C LEU A 88 6.81 7.73 -1.09
N ALA A 89 6.92 8.29 -2.29
CA ALA A 89 6.21 9.52 -2.67
C ALA A 89 4.68 9.34 -2.62
N PHE A 90 4.17 8.21 -3.12
CA PHE A 90 2.75 7.88 -3.05
C PHE A 90 2.28 7.77 -1.59
N LEU A 91 3.00 7.03 -0.75
CA LEU A 91 2.65 6.86 0.66
C LEU A 91 2.66 8.20 1.41
N ASN A 92 3.67 9.04 1.20
CA ASN A 92 3.73 10.38 1.82
C ASN A 92 2.53 11.24 1.38
N LYS A 93 2.25 11.29 0.07
CA LYS A 93 1.09 12.01 -0.47
C LYS A 93 -0.22 11.48 0.13
N ALA A 94 -0.39 10.16 0.21
CA ALA A 94 -1.59 9.53 0.76
C ALA A 94 -1.77 9.80 2.27
N ILE A 95 -0.68 9.88 3.02
CA ILE A 95 -0.71 10.07 4.48
C ILE A 95 -0.91 11.54 4.86
N GLU A 96 -0.38 12.46 4.07
CA GLU A 96 -0.38 13.89 4.35
C GLU A 96 -1.49 14.59 3.56
N LYS A 97 -1.25 14.81 2.27
CA LYS A 97 -2.09 15.64 1.38
C LYS A 97 -3.46 15.03 1.10
N ASP A 98 -3.47 13.74 0.78
CA ASP A 98 -4.67 13.02 0.35
C ASP A 98 -5.30 12.22 1.50
N SER A 99 -4.90 12.51 2.74
CA SER A 99 -5.33 11.79 3.93
C SER A 99 -6.86 11.67 4.04
N ALA A 100 -7.59 12.74 3.71
CA ALA A 100 -9.04 12.76 3.69
C ALA A 100 -9.65 11.71 2.73
N LEU A 101 -9.01 11.44 1.58
CA LEU A 101 -9.48 10.45 0.60
C LEU A 101 -9.41 9.02 1.14
N TYR A 102 -8.46 8.73 2.03
CA TYR A 102 -8.17 7.39 2.52
C TYR A 102 -8.63 7.14 3.96
N ARG A 103 -8.93 8.20 4.72
CA ARG A 103 -9.29 8.14 6.15
C ARG A 103 -10.53 7.31 6.44
N ASN A 104 -11.51 7.33 5.54
CA ASN A 104 -12.79 6.62 5.72
C ASN A 104 -12.92 5.41 4.80
N ARG A 105 -11.92 5.13 3.96
CA ARG A 105 -11.89 3.92 3.13
C ARG A 105 -11.50 2.75 4.01
N VAL A 106 -12.20 1.64 3.86
CA VAL A 106 -11.88 0.40 4.56
C VAL A 106 -10.46 -0.02 4.19
N GLY A 107 -9.54 0.05 5.15
CA GLY A 107 -8.19 -0.51 5.08
C GLY A 107 -8.25 -1.90 5.65
N TYR A 108 -8.98 -2.73 4.94
CA TYR A 108 -9.27 -4.12 5.23
C TYR A 108 -8.26 -4.83 6.15
N ASN A 109 -8.79 -5.59 7.11
CA ASN A 109 -8.13 -6.45 8.11
C ASN A 109 -6.60 -6.38 8.11
N TYR A 110 -6.04 -5.69 9.10
CA TYR A 110 -4.69 -5.89 9.56
C TYR A 110 -4.79 -6.69 10.87
N THR A 111 -3.85 -7.60 11.08
CA THR A 111 -3.83 -8.58 12.17
C THR A 111 -4.21 -7.97 13.53
N MET A 112 -5.22 -8.55 14.19
CA MET A 112 -5.37 -8.45 15.64
C MET A 112 -4.66 -9.64 16.27
N ALA A 113 -3.70 -9.34 17.13
CA ALA A 113 -3.21 -10.29 18.11
C ALA A 113 -4.30 -10.45 19.18
N ASP A 114 -5.19 -11.44 19.02
CA ASP A 114 -5.67 -12.27 20.13
C ASP A 114 -6.58 -13.41 19.66
N GLU A 115 -6.38 -14.59 20.24
CA GLU A 115 -7.16 -15.82 20.01
C GLU A 115 -8.38 -15.93 20.94
N SER A 116 -8.70 -14.92 21.74
CA SER A 116 -9.85 -14.96 22.66
C SER A 116 -10.77 -13.77 22.47
N THR A 117 -12.06 -14.04 22.55
CA THR A 117 -13.22 -13.15 22.46
C THR A 117 -13.83 -13.03 21.06
N THR A 118 -15.09 -13.49 20.99
CA THR A 118 -16.19 -12.83 20.28
C THR A 118 -15.71 -11.60 19.52
N GLU A 119 -15.78 -11.62 18.18
CA GLU A 119 -15.44 -10.49 17.31
C GLU A 119 -16.04 -9.19 17.88
N SER A 120 -15.29 -8.51 18.74
CA SER A 120 -15.61 -7.15 19.09
C SER A 120 -15.48 -6.42 17.75
N PRO A 121 -16.43 -5.56 17.36
CA PRO A 121 -16.36 -4.77 16.14
C PRO A 121 -15.25 -3.70 16.20
N LEU A 122 -14.16 -3.99 16.92
CA LEU A 122 -12.92 -3.25 16.98
C LEU A 122 -12.45 -3.03 15.54
N LYS A 123 -12.48 -1.75 15.17
CA LYS A 123 -12.43 -1.22 13.81
C LYS A 123 -11.34 -1.89 12.98
N LYS A 124 -11.75 -2.48 11.86
CA LYS A 124 -10.84 -2.73 10.72
C LYS A 124 -10.03 -1.45 10.46
N PRO A 125 -8.71 -1.56 10.21
CA PRO A 125 -7.93 -0.39 9.90
C PRO A 125 -8.54 0.36 8.71
N THR A 126 -8.26 1.64 8.63
CA THR A 126 -8.58 2.46 7.46
C THR A 126 -7.44 2.35 6.45
N LEU A 127 -7.71 2.64 5.18
CA LEU A 127 -6.69 2.52 4.14
C LEU A 127 -5.53 3.48 4.42
N LEU A 128 -5.84 4.64 5.00
CA LEU A 128 -4.86 5.57 5.54
C LEU A 128 -3.96 4.94 6.60
N GLU A 129 -4.54 4.22 7.57
CA GLU A 129 -3.77 3.55 8.63
C GLU A 129 -2.88 2.46 8.07
N TYR A 130 -3.39 1.66 7.13
CA TYR A 130 -2.58 0.69 6.41
C TYR A 130 -1.38 1.35 5.71
N TYR A 131 -1.58 2.47 5.01
CA TYR A 131 -0.46 3.18 4.37
C TYR A 131 0.54 3.72 5.39
N LYS A 132 0.07 4.24 6.53
CA LYS A 132 0.95 4.64 7.63
C LYS A 132 1.77 3.48 8.16
N VAL A 133 1.17 2.30 8.33
CA VAL A 133 1.85 1.06 8.74
C VAL A 133 2.94 0.70 7.74
N VAL A 134 2.62 0.69 6.44
CA VAL A 134 3.60 0.35 5.38
C VAL A 134 4.76 1.32 5.36
N ARG A 135 4.48 2.64 5.36
CA ARG A 135 5.52 3.68 5.38
C ARG A 135 6.42 3.52 6.60
N TYR A 136 5.82 3.45 7.78
CA TYR A 136 6.56 3.37 9.04
C TYR A 136 7.41 2.11 9.12
N SER A 137 6.81 0.95 8.83
CA SER A 137 7.50 -0.33 8.94
C SER A 137 8.65 -0.43 7.95
N LEU A 138 8.39 -0.18 6.66
CA LEU A 138 9.35 -0.51 5.61
C LEU A 138 10.40 0.58 5.37
N PHE A 139 10.06 1.85 5.62
CA PHE A 139 10.93 2.98 5.27
C PHE A 139 11.48 3.72 6.49
N GLU A 140 10.71 3.88 7.57
CA GLU A 140 11.22 4.57 8.77
C GLU A 140 11.95 3.63 9.72
N LYS A 141 11.40 2.43 9.95
CA LYS A 141 12.00 1.40 10.80
C LYS A 141 12.89 0.43 10.06
N ASP A 142 13.00 0.57 8.74
CA ASP A 142 13.76 -0.32 7.87
C ASP A 142 13.45 -1.81 8.13
N SER A 143 12.22 -2.13 8.52
CA SER A 143 11.82 -3.49 8.83
C SER A 143 11.71 -4.34 7.57
N ASN A 144 11.89 -5.66 7.73
CA ASN A 144 11.66 -6.67 6.68
C ASN A 144 10.30 -7.36 6.84
N ARG A 145 9.42 -6.78 7.66
CA ARG A 145 8.02 -7.13 7.88
C ARG A 145 7.22 -5.87 8.19
N LEU A 146 5.92 -5.91 7.94
CA LEU A 146 5.01 -4.90 8.45
C LEU A 146 4.86 -5.10 9.97
N LEU A 147 4.96 -4.01 10.73
CA LEU A 147 4.82 -4.03 12.17
C LEU A 147 3.33 -4.07 12.54
N PRO A 148 2.95 -4.81 13.60
CA PRO A 148 1.58 -4.81 14.08
C PRO A 148 1.18 -3.38 14.53
N MET A 149 -0.12 -3.06 14.53
CA MET A 149 -0.56 -1.68 14.77
C MET A 149 -0.23 -1.20 16.19
N GLU A 150 -0.25 -2.10 17.18
CA GLU A 150 0.17 -1.84 18.57
C GLU A 150 1.63 -1.38 18.68
N ASP A 151 2.50 -1.82 17.76
CA ASP A 151 3.91 -1.45 17.76
C ASP A 151 4.17 -0.08 17.10
N ILE A 152 3.13 0.56 16.54
CA ILE A 152 3.25 1.81 15.80
C ILE A 152 2.80 2.99 16.69
N PRO A 153 3.72 3.88 17.13
CA PRO A 153 3.45 4.88 18.18
C PRO A 153 2.23 5.77 17.96
N PHE A 154 1.94 6.14 16.72
CA PHE A 154 0.83 7.03 16.37
C PHE A 154 -0.48 6.30 16.05
N LEU A 155 -0.54 4.98 16.18
CA LEU A 155 -1.74 4.15 16.01
C LEU A 155 -2.21 3.48 17.32
N LYS A 156 -1.42 3.60 18.40
CA LYS A 156 -1.68 2.96 19.70
C LYS A 156 -3.04 3.29 20.33
N TYR A 157 -3.60 4.47 20.08
CA TYR A 157 -4.82 4.97 20.74
C TYR A 157 -6.14 4.41 20.20
N LYS A 158 -6.09 3.44 19.28
CA LYS A 158 -7.28 2.88 18.62
C LYS A 158 -7.58 1.43 19.00
N LEU A 159 -6.73 0.85 19.84
CA LEU A 159 -6.85 -0.50 20.40
C LEU A 159 -7.62 -0.44 21.72
#